data_AF-Q2S3B0-F1
#
_entry.id   AF-Q2S3B0-F1
#
_cell.length_a   1.000
_cell.length_b   1.000
_cell.length_c   1.000
_cell.angle_alpha   90.00
_cell.angle_beta   90.00
_cell.angle_gamma   90.00
#
_symmetry.space_group_name_H-M   'P 1'
#
loop_
_entity.id
_entity.type
_entity.pdbx_description
1 polymer ?
#
loop_
_entity_poly.entity_id
_entity_poly.type
_entity_poly.pdbx_seq_one_letter_code
_entity_poly.pdbx_strand_id
1 'polypeptide(L)'
;MGGEDAPPLTLSRVVVAVESVVAGVAYWIGILLALFASASLFPDLQSDGRVELLLSKPIGRLNVLLGHMLGVWSAIGILAVYLLGGVWVIMSLKTGVWNPRFLFSLLLVVGMFAVMYAAVMLMGVWTESTALGLIVSYGLIFVSMVLAAADQIGPTLGPVGRPVFWGLYHGLPNFTEVTQIVSTLAKGESVSSWYPFVSSLLFGGAAYAVTGYWFVRRDF
;
A
#
# COMPACT_ATOMS: atom_id res chain seq x y z
N MET A 1 -41.36 0.53 -24.17
CA MET A 1 -41.20 2.00 -24.20
C MET A 1 -41.50 2.52 -22.81
N GLY A 2 -40.60 3.30 -22.21
CA GLY A 2 -40.74 3.91 -20.88
C GLY A 2 -39.60 3.49 -19.98
N GLY A 3 -38.51 4.27 -20.00
CA GLY A 3 -37.22 3.96 -19.40
C GLY A 3 -37.27 3.81 -17.88
N GLU A 4 -36.49 2.85 -17.40
CA GLU A 4 -36.17 2.65 -15.99
C GLU A 4 -35.76 3.97 -15.36
N ASP A 5 -36.45 4.33 -14.27
CA ASP A 5 -36.17 5.44 -13.39
C ASP A 5 -34.73 5.30 -12.84
N ALA A 6 -33.76 5.83 -13.60
CA ALA A 6 -32.44 6.08 -13.09
C ALA A 6 -32.60 7.05 -11.90
N PRO A 7 -32.21 6.67 -10.67
CA PRO A 7 -32.40 7.51 -9.51
C PRO A 7 -31.72 8.86 -9.76
N PRO A 8 -32.35 9.99 -9.34
CA PRO A 8 -31.85 11.32 -9.67
C PRO A 8 -30.39 11.47 -9.25
N LEU A 9 -29.55 11.99 -10.15
CA LEU A 9 -28.15 12.32 -9.89
C LEU A 9 -28.08 13.45 -8.85
N THR A 10 -28.20 13.09 -7.58
CA THR A 10 -27.99 13.99 -6.45
C THR A 10 -26.54 14.45 -6.44
N LEU A 11 -26.30 15.75 -6.25
CA LEU A 11 -24.97 16.36 -6.17
C LEU A 11 -23.99 15.55 -5.28
N SER A 12 -24.48 15.05 -4.14
CA SER A 12 -23.71 14.20 -3.22
C SER A 12 -23.20 12.91 -3.85
N ARG A 13 -23.98 12.23 -4.71
CA ARG A 13 -23.53 11.01 -5.41
C ARG A 13 -22.42 11.32 -6.41
N VAL A 14 -22.49 12.46 -7.09
CA VAL A 14 -21.44 12.86 -8.03
C VAL A 14 -20.13 13.14 -7.29
N VAL A 15 -20.20 13.85 -6.16
CA VAL A 15 -19.02 14.10 -5.30
C VAL A 15 -18.39 12.80 -4.83
N VAL A 16 -19.20 11.93 -4.23
CA VAL A 16 -18.77 10.64 -3.71
C VAL A 16 -18.21 9.73 -4.82
N ALA A 17 -18.79 9.77 -6.02
CA ALA A 17 -18.27 9.04 -7.16
C ALA A 17 -16.88 9.56 -7.57
N VAL A 18 -16.69 10.87 -7.69
CA VAL A 18 -15.39 11.47 -8.02
C VAL A 18 -14.35 11.16 -6.94
N GLU A 19 -14.71 11.32 -5.66
CA GLU A 19 -13.87 10.92 -4.52
C GLU A 19 -13.45 9.45 -4.63
N SER A 20 -14.38 8.53 -4.90
CA SER A 20 -14.08 7.11 -5.06
C SER A 20 -13.14 6.79 -6.21
N VAL A 21 -13.28 7.48 -7.35
CA VAL A 21 -12.38 7.33 -8.48
C VAL A 21 -10.99 7.83 -8.13
N VAL A 22 -10.88 9.01 -7.51
CA VAL A 22 -9.60 9.57 -7.09
C VAL A 22 -8.90 8.66 -6.08
N ALA A 23 -9.62 8.17 -5.06
CA ALA A 23 -9.05 7.24 -4.07
C ALA A 23 -8.59 5.92 -4.71
N GLY A 24 -9.39 5.35 -5.61
CA GLY A 24 -9.03 4.12 -6.33
C GLY A 24 -7.79 4.31 -7.21
N VAL A 25 -7.71 5.43 -7.94
CA VAL A 25 -6.55 5.78 -8.77
C VAL A 25 -5.31 6.04 -7.90
N ALA A 26 -5.45 6.78 -6.80
CA ALA A 26 -4.37 7.02 -5.85
C ALA A 26 -3.87 5.71 -5.23
N TYR A 27 -4.76 4.76 -4.95
CA TYR A 27 -4.40 3.45 -4.44
C TYR A 27 -3.65 2.61 -5.48
N TRP A 28 -4.19 2.45 -6.69
CA TRP A 28 -3.54 1.60 -7.70
C TRP A 28 -2.33 2.27 -8.35
N ILE A 29 -2.56 3.41 -9.00
CA ILE A 29 -1.53 4.09 -9.78
C ILE A 29 -0.59 4.83 -8.84
N GLY A 30 -1.12 5.50 -7.83
CA GLY A 30 -0.30 6.26 -6.88
C GLY A 30 0.69 5.38 -6.12
N ILE A 31 0.27 4.20 -5.63
CA ILE A 31 1.18 3.28 -4.93
C ILE A 31 2.22 2.71 -5.90
N LEU A 32 1.84 2.29 -7.11
CA LEU A 32 2.81 1.79 -8.10
C LEU A 32 3.87 2.84 -8.45
N LEU A 33 3.44 4.07 -8.76
CA LEU A 33 4.37 5.17 -9.06
C LEU A 33 5.24 5.53 -7.85
N ALA A 34 4.66 5.54 -6.64
CA ALA A 34 5.42 5.79 -5.42
C ALA A 34 6.47 4.70 -5.15
N LEU A 35 6.13 3.43 -5.37
CA LEU A 35 7.08 2.32 -5.27
C LEU A 35 8.20 2.46 -6.30
N PHE A 36 7.85 2.74 -7.56
CA PHE A 36 8.83 2.97 -8.62
C PHE A 36 9.79 4.11 -8.27
N ALA A 37 9.24 5.26 -7.83
CA ALA A 37 10.02 6.44 -7.48
C ALA A 37 10.90 6.25 -6.24
N SER A 38 10.50 5.37 -5.30
CA SER A 38 11.21 5.14 -4.05
C SER A 38 12.12 3.91 -4.04
N ALA A 39 12.04 3.05 -5.05
CA ALA A 39 12.75 1.79 -5.04
C ALA A 39 14.27 1.92 -5.11
N SER A 40 14.80 2.87 -5.87
CA SER A 40 16.27 3.08 -5.94
C SER A 40 16.83 3.74 -4.69
N LEU A 41 15.99 4.47 -3.94
CA LEU A 41 16.43 5.24 -2.79
C LEU A 41 17.10 4.38 -1.71
N PHE A 42 16.78 3.08 -1.64
CA PHE A 42 17.36 2.20 -0.63
C PHE A 42 18.64 1.46 -1.09
N PRO A 43 18.71 0.86 -2.28
CA PRO A 43 19.97 0.33 -2.82
C PRO A 43 21.03 1.43 -3.03
N ASP A 44 20.62 2.63 -3.44
CA ASP A 44 21.54 3.78 -3.56
C ASP A 44 22.16 4.16 -2.22
N LEU A 45 21.44 3.98 -1.10
CA LEU A 45 22.01 4.17 0.25
C LEU A 45 23.06 3.12 0.63
N GLN A 46 23.06 1.95 -0.01
CA GLN A 46 24.05 0.89 0.20
C GLN A 46 25.25 1.01 -0.75
N SER A 47 25.24 1.96 -1.71
CA SER A 47 26.32 2.13 -2.67
C SER A 47 27.63 2.63 -2.03
N ASP A 48 28.76 2.10 -2.52
CA ASP A 48 30.11 2.37 -2.02
C ASP A 48 30.42 3.87 -1.98
N GLY A 49 30.99 4.33 -0.85
CA GLY A 49 31.42 5.72 -0.60
C GLY A 49 30.46 6.58 0.23
N ARG A 50 29.14 6.34 0.21
CA ARG A 50 28.19 7.04 1.12
C ARG A 50 28.05 6.36 2.47
N VAL A 51 28.09 5.02 2.48
CA VAL A 51 28.03 4.20 3.69
C VAL A 51 29.24 4.49 4.59
N GLU A 52 30.45 4.61 4.02
CA GLU A 52 31.69 4.94 4.74
C GLU A 52 31.66 6.35 5.35
N LEU A 53 31.13 7.35 4.62
CA LEU A 53 30.95 8.71 5.13
C LEU A 53 29.90 8.78 6.25
N LEU A 54 28.82 7.99 6.17
CA LEU A 54 27.81 7.92 7.23
C LEU A 54 28.30 7.14 8.46
N LEU A 55 29.10 6.09 8.27
CA LEU A 55 29.73 5.28 9.34
C LEU A 55 30.87 6.02 10.06
N SER A 56 31.46 7.05 9.46
CA SER A 56 32.38 7.96 10.15
C SER A 56 31.69 8.76 11.28
N LYS A 57 30.35 8.78 11.28
CA LYS A 57 29.51 9.40 12.30
C LYS A 57 28.93 8.28 13.20
N PRO A 58 28.85 8.45 14.53
CA PRO A 58 28.41 7.41 15.46
C PRO A 58 26.89 7.21 15.39
N ILE A 59 26.38 6.78 14.24
CA ILE A 59 24.95 6.55 13.98
C ILE A 59 24.74 5.03 13.94
N GLY A 60 23.85 4.53 14.79
CA GLY A 60 23.47 3.11 14.77
C GLY A 60 22.82 2.73 13.44
N ARG A 61 23.17 1.56 12.89
CA ARG A 61 22.64 1.03 11.62
C ARG A 61 21.10 1.01 11.57
N LEU A 62 20.45 0.69 12.68
CA LEU A 62 19.00 0.73 12.80
C LEU A 62 18.41 2.15 12.70
N ASN A 63 19.11 3.16 13.21
CA ASN A 63 18.64 4.55 13.14
C ASN A 63 18.68 5.07 11.70
N VAL A 64 19.68 4.65 10.91
CA VAL A 64 19.75 4.96 9.47
C VAL A 64 18.57 4.32 8.74
N LEU A 65 18.32 3.03 8.99
CA LEU A 65 17.23 2.29 8.37
C LEU A 65 15.86 2.88 8.72
N LEU A 66 15.60 3.12 10.01
CA LEU A 66 14.34 3.70 10.49
C LEU A 66 14.16 5.14 10.02
N GLY A 67 15.22 5.95 10.02
CA GLY A 67 15.19 7.31 9.49
C GLY A 67 14.85 7.35 8.00
N HIS A 68 15.44 6.45 7.21
CA HIS A 68 15.12 6.29 5.80
C HIS A 68 13.66 5.86 5.60
N MET A 69 13.23 4.81 6.32
CA MET A 69 11.86 4.30 6.24
C MET A 69 10.83 5.39 6.56
N LEU A 70 11.00 6.10 7.68
CA LEU A 70 10.12 7.19 8.07
C LEU A 70 10.20 8.38 7.10
N GLY A 71 11.37 8.65 6.52
CA GLY A 71 11.56 9.67 5.49
C GLY A 71 10.73 9.37 4.24
N VAL A 72 10.81 8.14 3.73
CA VAL A 72 10.04 7.71 2.55
C VAL A 72 8.54 7.70 2.86
N TRP A 73 8.14 7.14 4.01
CA TRP A 73 6.73 7.12 4.43
C TRP A 73 6.15 8.51 4.61
N SER A 74 6.89 9.43 5.22
CA SER A 74 6.44 10.81 5.43
C SER A 74 6.36 11.58 4.12
N ALA A 75 7.32 11.42 3.20
CA ALA A 75 7.27 12.03 1.88
C ALA A 75 6.03 11.59 1.10
N ILE A 76 5.76 10.28 1.04
CA ILE A 76 4.56 9.75 0.38
C ILE A 76 3.29 10.13 1.15
N GLY A 77 3.33 10.14 2.47
CA GLY A 77 2.22 10.59 3.32
C GLY A 77 1.83 12.03 3.03
N ILE A 78 2.79 12.94 2.89
CA ILE A 78 2.56 14.35 2.54
C ILE A 78 1.95 14.45 1.14
N LEU A 79 2.47 13.71 0.16
CA LEU A 79 1.90 13.69 -1.20
C LEU A 79 0.47 13.15 -1.22
N ALA A 80 0.19 12.11 -0.44
CA ALA A 80 -1.14 11.52 -0.33
C ALA A 80 -2.10 12.48 0.39
N VAL A 81 -1.67 13.16 1.45
CA VAL A 81 -2.44 14.22 2.14
C VAL A 81 -2.73 15.37 1.17
N TYR A 82 -1.74 15.79 0.40
CA TYR A 82 -1.90 16.83 -0.60
C TYR A 82 -2.95 16.45 -1.65
N LEU A 83 -2.86 15.23 -2.22
CA LEU A 83 -3.77 14.76 -3.25
C LEU A 83 -5.19 14.52 -2.70
N LEU A 84 -5.33 13.63 -1.72
CA LEU A 84 -6.64 13.21 -1.20
C LEU A 84 -7.23 14.31 -0.31
N GLY A 85 -6.46 14.85 0.62
CA GLY A 85 -6.91 15.97 1.45
C GLY A 85 -7.28 17.20 0.61
N GLY A 86 -6.51 17.52 -0.42
CA GLY A 86 -6.83 18.60 -1.36
C GLY A 86 -8.16 18.38 -2.09
N VAL A 87 -8.37 17.19 -2.65
CA VAL A 87 -9.64 16.84 -3.32
C VAL A 87 -10.81 16.92 -2.36
N TRP A 88 -10.67 16.40 -1.15
CA TRP A 88 -11.69 16.44 -0.12
C TRP A 88 -12.07 17.88 0.26
N VAL A 89 -11.07 18.74 0.52
CA VAL A 89 -11.30 20.14 0.88
C VAL A 89 -11.99 20.89 -0.25
N ILE A 90 -11.48 20.78 -1.48
CA ILE A 90 -12.02 21.48 -2.65
C ILE A 90 -13.47 21.05 -2.91
N MET A 91 -13.74 19.75 -2.86
CA MET A 91 -15.09 19.23 -3.07
C MET A 91 -16.03 19.62 -1.95
N SER A 92 -15.62 19.47 -0.68
CA SER A 92 -16.44 19.80 0.49
C SER A 92 -16.81 21.28 0.51
N LEU A 93 -15.87 22.18 0.20
CA LEU A 93 -16.12 23.62 0.14
C LEU A 93 -17.02 24.02 -1.03
N LYS A 94 -16.82 23.43 -2.22
CA LYS A 94 -17.58 23.79 -3.42
C LYS A 94 -19.01 23.24 -3.41
N THR A 95 -19.21 22.07 -2.81
CA THR A 95 -20.48 21.33 -2.87
C THR A 95 -21.27 21.35 -1.56
N GLY A 96 -20.63 21.72 -0.44
CA GLY A 96 -21.22 21.67 0.90
C GLY A 96 -21.38 20.25 1.46
N VAL A 97 -20.94 19.22 0.74
CA VAL A 97 -21.02 17.81 1.14
C VAL A 97 -19.74 17.42 1.87
N TRP A 98 -19.84 17.15 3.17
CA TRP A 98 -18.70 16.74 3.98
C TRP A 98 -18.68 15.22 4.16
N ASN A 99 -17.70 14.56 3.54
CA ASN A 99 -17.52 13.11 3.64
C ASN A 99 -16.26 12.77 4.45
N PRO A 100 -16.30 12.70 5.79
CA PRO A 100 -15.11 12.40 6.60
C PRO A 100 -14.59 10.97 6.40
N ARG A 101 -15.44 10.05 5.91
CA ARG A 101 -15.03 8.66 5.63
C ARG A 101 -13.97 8.58 4.54
N PHE A 102 -14.01 9.52 3.60
CA PHE A 102 -13.00 9.64 2.55
C PHE A 102 -11.59 9.88 3.12
N LEU A 103 -11.41 10.62 4.22
CA LEU A 103 -10.07 10.79 4.83
C LEU A 103 -9.49 9.48 5.36
N PHE A 104 -10.30 8.47 5.71
CA PHE A 104 -9.74 7.18 6.10
C PHE A 104 -9.12 6.43 4.92
N SER A 105 -9.54 6.73 3.68
CA SER A 105 -8.90 6.17 2.48
C SER A 105 -7.42 6.61 2.36
N LEU A 106 -7.09 7.82 2.83
CA LEU A 106 -5.70 8.30 2.89
C LEU A 106 -4.84 7.38 3.74
N LEU A 107 -5.31 7.01 4.94
CA LEU A 107 -4.57 6.14 5.85
C LEU A 107 -4.36 4.74 5.23
N LEU A 108 -5.36 4.23 4.51
CA LEU A 108 -5.25 2.96 3.79
C LEU A 108 -4.23 3.02 2.65
N VAL A 109 -4.24 4.10 1.86
CA VAL A 109 -3.29 4.28 0.75
C VAL A 109 -1.86 4.35 1.29
N VAL A 110 -1.60 5.17 2.31
CA VAL A 110 -0.26 5.29 2.92
C VAL A 110 0.15 4.00 3.61
N GLY A 111 -0.77 3.35 4.33
CA GLY A 111 -0.53 2.07 5.00
C GLY A 111 -0.17 0.96 4.02
N MET A 112 -0.90 0.83 2.91
CA MET A 112 -0.60 -0.18 1.90
C MET A 112 0.65 0.14 1.09
N PHE A 113 0.95 1.42 0.85
CA PHE A 113 2.26 1.82 0.33
C PHE A 113 3.37 1.34 1.27
N ALA A 114 3.26 1.59 2.57
CA ALA A 114 4.25 1.15 3.56
C ALA A 114 4.43 -0.37 3.56
N VAL A 115 3.34 -1.14 3.53
CA VAL A 115 3.39 -2.61 3.42
C VAL A 115 4.14 -3.06 2.17
N MET A 116 3.87 -2.45 1.03
CA MET A 116 4.50 -2.85 -0.22
C MET A 116 5.94 -2.39 -0.34
N TYR A 117 6.27 -1.24 0.24
CA TYR A 117 7.65 -0.78 0.36
C TYR A 117 8.48 -1.70 1.26
N ALA A 118 7.87 -2.40 2.23
CA ALA A 118 8.55 -3.41 3.04
C ALA A 118 9.15 -4.53 2.18
N ALA A 119 8.42 -4.99 1.16
CA ALA A 119 8.90 -6.01 0.24
C ALA A 119 10.07 -5.49 -0.63
N VAL A 120 9.99 -4.25 -1.09
CA VAL A 120 11.10 -3.58 -1.82
C VAL A 120 12.35 -3.52 -0.93
N MET A 121 12.21 -3.07 0.31
CA MET A 121 13.30 -2.93 1.27
C MET A 121 13.94 -4.28 1.62
N LEU A 122 13.12 -5.31 1.87
CA LEU A 122 13.59 -6.66 2.17
C LEU A 122 14.45 -7.22 1.02
N MET A 123 13.96 -7.10 -0.21
CA MET A 123 14.70 -7.53 -1.39
C MET A 123 15.93 -6.65 -1.64
N GLY A 124 15.85 -5.36 -1.36
CA GLY A 124 16.98 -4.43 -1.45
C GLY A 124 18.11 -4.75 -0.47
N VAL A 125 17.79 -5.19 0.76
CA VAL A 125 18.81 -5.67 1.72
C VAL A 125 19.35 -7.03 1.30
N TRP A 126 18.52 -7.90 0.75
CA TRP A 126 18.96 -9.27 0.45
C TRP A 126 19.79 -9.38 -0.83
N THR A 127 19.42 -8.61 -1.85
CA THR A 127 19.94 -8.76 -3.21
C THR A 127 20.67 -7.52 -3.74
N GLU A 128 20.67 -6.40 -3.00
CA GLU A 128 21.25 -5.11 -3.41
C GLU A 128 20.71 -4.60 -4.77
N SER A 129 19.58 -5.13 -5.23
CA SER A 129 19.03 -4.84 -6.54
C SER A 129 17.67 -4.13 -6.45
N THR A 130 17.64 -2.89 -6.93
CA THR A 130 16.41 -2.10 -7.10
C THR A 130 15.38 -2.83 -7.97
N ALA A 131 15.85 -3.44 -9.06
CA ALA A 131 14.98 -4.11 -10.02
C ALA A 131 14.27 -5.32 -9.39
N LEU A 132 14.99 -6.14 -8.63
CA LEU A 132 14.39 -7.30 -7.95
C LEU A 132 13.38 -6.88 -6.88
N GLY A 133 13.66 -5.80 -6.13
CA GLY A 133 12.70 -5.27 -5.16
C GLY A 133 11.38 -4.82 -5.78
N LEU A 134 11.43 -4.16 -6.94
CA LEU A 134 10.24 -3.80 -7.70
C LEU A 134 9.51 -5.00 -8.28
N ILE A 135 10.24 -5.93 -8.92
CA ILE A 135 9.64 -7.13 -9.53
C ILE A 135 8.89 -7.95 -8.47
N VAL A 136 9.48 -8.15 -7.30
CA VAL A 136 8.83 -8.89 -6.21
C VAL A 136 7.60 -8.13 -5.69
N SER A 137 7.71 -6.83 -5.46
CA SER A 137 6.59 -6.04 -4.93
C SER A 137 5.42 -5.97 -5.89
N TYR A 138 5.68 -5.79 -7.19
CA TYR A 138 4.64 -5.86 -8.22
C TYR A 138 4.10 -7.27 -8.40
N GLY A 139 4.97 -8.29 -8.30
CA GLY A 139 4.57 -9.69 -8.28
C GLY A 139 3.58 -9.98 -7.15
N LEU A 140 3.80 -9.44 -5.95
CA LEU A 140 2.87 -9.55 -4.83
C LEU A 140 1.52 -8.89 -5.12
N ILE A 141 1.49 -7.76 -5.81
CA ILE A 141 0.24 -7.12 -6.27
C ILE A 141 -0.52 -8.08 -7.20
N PHE A 142 0.16 -8.68 -8.20
CA PHE A 142 -0.47 -9.65 -9.09
C PHE A 142 -0.96 -10.91 -8.35
N VAL A 143 -0.16 -11.44 -7.42
CA VAL A 143 -0.58 -12.58 -6.59
C VAL A 143 -1.81 -12.22 -5.76
N SER A 144 -1.88 -11.00 -5.21
CA SER A 144 -3.06 -10.54 -4.47
C SER A 144 -4.34 -10.51 -5.32
N MET A 145 -4.24 -10.28 -6.64
CA MET A 145 -5.40 -10.32 -7.53
C MET A 145 -5.97 -11.73 -7.66
N VAL A 146 -5.09 -12.73 -7.71
CA VAL A 146 -5.49 -14.15 -7.72
C VAL A 146 -6.06 -14.55 -6.36
N LEU A 147 -5.41 -14.12 -5.27
CA LEU A 147 -5.86 -14.39 -3.91
C LEU A 147 -7.19 -13.72 -3.59
N ALA A 148 -7.52 -12.57 -4.16
CA ALA A 148 -8.82 -11.92 -3.97
C ALA A 148 -10.01 -12.75 -4.52
N ALA A 149 -9.76 -13.74 -5.37
CA ALA A 149 -10.75 -14.72 -5.81
C ALA A 149 -10.76 -15.99 -4.93
N ALA A 150 -10.22 -15.93 -3.70
CA ALA A 150 -10.08 -17.05 -2.78
C ALA A 150 -11.37 -17.85 -2.59
N ASP A 151 -12.50 -17.17 -2.39
CA ASP A 151 -13.77 -17.84 -2.12
C ASP A 151 -14.31 -18.61 -3.34
N GLN A 152 -13.92 -18.19 -4.55
CA GLN A 152 -14.33 -18.84 -5.81
C GLN A 152 -13.37 -19.98 -6.18
N ILE A 153 -12.06 -19.80 -5.93
CA ILE A 153 -11.02 -20.78 -6.29
C ILE A 153 -10.91 -21.87 -5.22
N GLY A 154 -10.95 -21.50 -3.94
CA GLY A 154 -10.77 -22.38 -2.79
C GLY A 154 -11.60 -23.68 -2.81
N PRO A 155 -12.90 -23.63 -3.15
CA PRO A 155 -13.74 -24.83 -3.25
C PRO A 155 -13.38 -25.78 -4.40
N THR A 156 -12.71 -25.28 -5.45
CA THR A 156 -12.29 -26.08 -6.60
C THR A 156 -10.92 -26.75 -6.40
N LEU A 157 -10.19 -26.35 -5.37
CA LEU A 157 -8.88 -26.92 -5.04
C LEU A 157 -9.01 -28.25 -4.30
N GLY A 158 -8.09 -29.17 -4.63
CA GLY A 158 -7.96 -30.46 -3.95
C GLY A 158 -7.50 -30.36 -2.48
N PRO A 159 -7.36 -31.50 -1.79
CA PRO A 159 -7.07 -31.58 -0.35
C PRO A 159 -5.79 -30.86 0.08
N VAL A 160 -4.78 -30.82 -0.79
CA VAL A 160 -3.49 -30.15 -0.53
C VAL A 160 -3.48 -28.71 -1.01
N GLY A 161 -4.16 -28.40 -2.12
CA GLY A 161 -4.18 -27.05 -2.70
C GLY A 161 -4.93 -26.05 -1.84
N ARG A 162 -6.04 -26.48 -1.24
CA ARG A 162 -6.88 -25.62 -0.39
C ARG A 162 -6.15 -25.04 0.83
N PRO A 163 -5.47 -25.83 1.69
CA PRO A 163 -4.74 -25.28 2.84
C PRO A 163 -3.56 -24.40 2.42
N VAL A 164 -2.85 -24.75 1.34
CA VAL A 164 -1.74 -23.93 0.82
C VAL A 164 -2.25 -22.57 0.35
N PHE A 165 -3.34 -22.54 -0.41
CA PHE A 165 -3.93 -21.31 -0.90
C PHE A 165 -4.40 -20.40 0.24
N TRP A 166 -5.07 -20.96 1.24
CA TRP A 166 -5.47 -20.22 2.44
C TRP A 166 -4.27 -19.74 3.27
N GLY A 167 -3.19 -20.52 3.33
CA GLY A 167 -1.93 -20.09 3.95
C GLY A 167 -1.32 -18.88 3.24
N LEU A 168 -1.30 -18.88 1.91
CA LEU A 168 -0.86 -17.74 1.11
C LEU A 168 -1.77 -16.52 1.30
N TYR A 169 -3.08 -16.71 1.32
CA TYR A 169 -4.06 -15.65 1.56
C TYR A 169 -3.85 -14.93 2.90
N HIS A 170 -3.55 -15.68 3.96
CA HIS A 170 -3.30 -15.11 5.29
C HIS A 170 -1.88 -14.54 5.43
N GLY A 171 -0.92 -15.10 4.70
CA GLY A 171 0.50 -14.76 4.83
C GLY A 171 0.96 -13.62 3.93
N LEU A 172 0.37 -13.47 2.74
CA LEU A 172 0.76 -12.46 1.75
C LEU A 172 -0.09 -11.18 1.88
N PRO A 173 0.42 -10.04 1.38
CA PRO A 173 -0.34 -8.79 1.41
C PRO A 173 -1.54 -8.84 0.45
N ASN A 174 -2.73 -8.59 0.99
CA ASN A 174 -3.99 -8.59 0.25
C ASN A 174 -4.27 -7.23 -0.39
N PHE A 175 -3.35 -6.79 -1.26
CA PHE A 175 -3.42 -5.48 -1.93
C PHE A 175 -4.74 -5.25 -2.69
N THR A 176 -5.22 -6.25 -3.44
CA THR A 176 -6.44 -6.11 -4.24
C THR A 176 -7.69 -5.97 -3.37
N GLU A 177 -7.82 -6.74 -2.28
CA GLU A 177 -9.00 -6.66 -1.40
C GLU A 177 -9.09 -5.35 -0.63
N VAL A 178 -7.95 -4.77 -0.23
CA VAL A 178 -7.94 -3.47 0.43
C VAL A 178 -8.42 -2.35 -0.52
N THR A 179 -8.33 -2.52 -1.84
CA THR A 179 -8.97 -1.59 -2.80
C THR A 179 -10.48 -1.52 -2.59
N GLN A 180 -11.11 -2.65 -2.28
CA GLN A 180 -12.56 -2.66 -2.02
C GLN A 180 -12.88 -1.84 -0.78
N ILE A 181 -12.09 -1.96 0.28
CA ILE A 181 -12.22 -1.16 1.51
C ILE A 181 -12.06 0.34 1.19
N VAL A 182 -11.06 0.70 0.39
CA VAL A 182 -10.82 2.08 -0.07
C VAL A 182 -12.03 2.62 -0.85
N SER A 183 -12.60 1.82 -1.75
CA SER A 183 -13.78 2.19 -2.53
C SER A 183 -15.02 2.35 -1.64
N THR A 184 -15.26 1.43 -0.71
CA THR A 184 -16.39 1.48 0.25
C THR A 184 -16.30 2.71 1.16
N LEU A 185 -15.10 3.03 1.67
CA LEU A 185 -14.90 4.23 2.48
C LEU A 185 -15.11 5.51 1.68
N ALA A 186 -14.62 5.55 0.43
CA ALA A 186 -14.83 6.70 -0.43
C ALA A 186 -16.31 6.87 -0.81
N LYS A 187 -17.06 5.77 -0.96
CA LYS A 187 -18.52 5.77 -1.11
C LYS A 187 -19.27 6.26 0.13
N GLY A 188 -18.57 6.46 1.24
CA GLY A 188 -19.18 6.83 2.51
C GLY A 188 -19.97 5.67 3.12
N GLU A 189 -19.67 4.41 2.80
CA GLU A 189 -20.31 3.23 3.35
C GLU A 189 -19.51 2.66 4.54
N SER A 190 -20.12 1.77 5.32
CA SER A 190 -19.43 1.07 6.42
C SER A 190 -18.62 -0.11 5.90
N VAL A 191 -17.38 -0.23 6.37
CA VAL A 191 -16.50 -1.37 6.07
C VAL A 191 -16.98 -2.62 6.81
N SER A 192 -17.20 -3.72 6.08
CA SER A 192 -17.64 -5.00 6.64
C SER A 192 -16.51 -5.77 7.35
N SER A 193 -15.29 -5.72 6.80
CA SER A 193 -14.13 -6.39 7.36
C SER A 193 -12.85 -5.60 7.14
N TRP A 194 -12.09 -5.42 8.22
CA TRP A 194 -10.75 -4.82 8.19
C TRP A 194 -9.63 -5.87 8.08
N TYR A 195 -10.01 -7.15 8.01
CA TYR A 195 -9.07 -8.27 8.00
C TYR A 195 -7.99 -8.15 6.91
N PRO A 196 -8.31 -7.87 5.64
CA PRO A 196 -7.28 -7.82 4.58
C PRO A 196 -6.24 -6.73 4.79
N PHE A 197 -6.64 -5.62 5.42
CA PHE A 197 -5.72 -4.53 5.75
C PHE A 197 -4.80 -4.92 6.93
N VAL A 198 -5.37 -5.50 7.98
CA VAL A 198 -4.60 -5.92 9.17
C VAL A 198 -3.63 -7.05 8.83
N SER A 199 -4.03 -8.05 8.03
CA SER A 199 -3.12 -9.12 7.59
C SER A 199 -1.95 -8.56 6.78
N SER A 200 -2.23 -7.61 5.88
CA SER A 200 -1.21 -6.93 5.09
C SER A 200 -0.25 -6.12 5.97
N LEU A 201 -0.75 -5.42 7.00
CA LEU A 201 0.09 -4.72 7.96
C LEU A 201 0.98 -5.67 8.76
N LEU A 202 0.47 -6.84 9.16
CA LEU A 202 1.27 -7.86 9.84
C LEU A 202 2.39 -8.39 8.93
N PHE A 203 2.08 -8.66 7.65
CA PHE A 203 3.10 -9.02 6.66
C PHE A 203 4.16 -7.92 6.51
N GLY A 204 3.75 -6.66 6.37
CA GLY A 204 4.67 -5.52 6.26
C GLY A 204 5.56 -5.39 7.50
N GLY A 205 4.97 -5.49 8.70
CA GLY A 205 5.71 -5.45 9.97
C GLY A 205 6.73 -6.58 10.09
N ALA A 206 6.35 -7.80 9.72
CA ALA A 206 7.27 -8.94 9.68
C ALA A 206 8.40 -8.73 8.66
N ALA A 207 8.08 -8.25 7.46
CA ALA A 207 9.07 -7.97 6.42
C ALA A 207 10.07 -6.89 6.87
N TYR A 208 9.61 -5.82 7.52
CA TYR A 208 10.50 -4.80 8.09
C TYR A 208 11.37 -5.33 9.23
N ALA A 209 10.82 -6.18 10.10
CA ALA A 209 11.58 -6.80 11.18
C ALA A 209 12.72 -7.68 10.63
N VAL A 210 12.42 -8.50 9.61
CA VAL A 210 13.43 -9.33 8.92
C VAL A 210 14.47 -8.45 8.23
N THR A 211 14.03 -7.39 7.55
CA THR A 211 14.90 -6.41 6.88
C THR A 211 15.88 -5.80 7.88
N GLY A 212 15.39 -5.32 9.03
CA GLY A 212 16.24 -4.74 10.08
C GLY A 212 17.22 -5.74 10.67
N TYR A 213 16.77 -6.97 10.90
CA TYR A 213 17.64 -8.05 11.41
C TYR A 213 18.77 -8.41 10.44
N TRP A 214 18.48 -8.53 9.13
CA TRP A 214 19.50 -8.79 8.12
C TRP A 214 20.43 -7.61 7.90
N PHE A 215 19.90 -6.38 7.91
CA PHE A 215 20.69 -5.17 7.73
C PHE A 215 21.72 -4.97 8.87
N VAL A 216 21.37 -5.32 10.10
CA VAL A 216 22.30 -5.24 11.24
C VAL A 216 23.43 -6.25 11.13
N ARG A 217 23.14 -7.46 10.64
CA ARG A 217 24.09 -8.59 10.55
C ARG A 217 25.00 -8.57 9.34
N ARG A 218 24.69 -7.75 8.32
CA ARG A 218 25.58 -7.62 7.17
C ARG A 218 26.81 -6.80 7.55
N ASP A 219 27.98 -7.37 7.27
CA ASP A 219 29.23 -6.63 7.26
C ASP A 219 29.38 -6.02 5.87
N PHE A 220 29.44 -4.69 5.83
CA PHE A 220 29.82 -3.89 4.66
C PHE A 220 31.31 -3.59 4.77
#